data_AF-A0A7J8Z1R4-F1
#
_entry.id   AF-A0A7J8Z1R4-F1
#
_cell.length_a   1.000
_cell.length_b   1.000
_cell.length_c   1.000
_cell.angle_alpha   90.00
_cell.angle_beta   90.00
_cell.angle_gamma   90.00
#
_symmetry.space_group_name_H-M   'P 1'
#
loop_
_entity.id
_entity.type
_entity.pdbx_description
1 polymer ?
#
loop_
_entity_poly.entity_id
_entity_poly.type
_entity_poly.pdbx_seq_one_letter_code
_entity_poly.pdbx_strand_id
1 'polypeptide(L)' 'MQLKQVLANGKQWALNVGVVLILPEEFELTPLDQISPEMKKR' A
#
# COMPACT_ATOMS: atom_id res chain seq x y z
N MET A 1 -13.13 1.74 -10.12
CA MET A 1 -13.33 0.32 -10.50
C MET A 1 -14.70 -0.14 -10.03
N GLN A 2 -15.47 -0.82 -10.88
CA GLN A 2 -16.83 -1.29 -10.55
C GLN A 2 -16.87 -2.77 -10.10
N LEU A 3 -15.77 -3.52 -10.29
CA LEU A 3 -15.64 -4.92 -9.88
C LEU A 3 -15.45 -5.03 -8.35
N LYS A 4 -16.20 -5.94 -7.71
CA LYS A 4 -16.15 -6.20 -6.26
C LYS A 4 -15.68 -7.65 -6.02
N GLN A 5 -14.83 -7.86 -5.01
CA GLN A 5 -14.40 -9.19 -4.57
C GLN A 5 -15.37 -9.79 -3.55
N VAL A 6 -15.44 -11.12 -3.47
CA VAL A 6 -16.18 -11.82 -2.40
C VAL A 6 -15.25 -11.96 -1.19
N LEU A 7 -15.70 -11.47 -0.03
CA LEU A 7 -15.00 -11.61 1.25
C LEU A 7 -15.15 -13.03 1.82
N ALA A 8 -14.37 -13.35 2.86
CA ALA A 8 -14.43 -14.66 3.54
C ALA A 8 -15.82 -15.02 4.12
N ASN A 9 -16.67 -14.01 4.36
CA ASN A 9 -18.05 -14.19 4.83
C ASN A 9 -19.10 -14.23 3.69
N GLY A 10 -18.67 -14.29 2.43
CA GLY A 10 -19.54 -14.35 1.26
C GLY A 10 -20.08 -13.00 0.76
N LYS A 11 -19.79 -11.88 1.41
CA LYS A 11 -20.26 -10.54 0.96
C LYS A 11 -19.35 -9.94 -0.10
N GLN A 12 -19.90 -9.19 -1.05
CA GLN A 12 -19.13 -8.47 -2.05
C GLN A 12 -18.60 -7.12 -1.53
N TRP A 13 -17.31 -6.84 -1.72
CA TRP A 13 -16.65 -5.62 -1.26
C TRP A 13 -15.53 -5.14 -2.19
N ALA A 14 -14.92 -4.00 -1.89
CA ALA A 14 -13.74 -3.51 -2.59
C ALA A 14 -12.53 -4.45 -2.42
N LEU A 15 -11.64 -4.43 -3.42
CA LEU A 15 -10.39 -5.19 -3.45
C LEU A 15 -9.34 -4.56 -2.51
N ASN A 16 -8.58 -5.41 -1.81
CA ASN A 16 -7.35 -5.01 -1.12
C ASN A 16 -6.16 -5.37 -2.01
N VAL A 17 -5.10 -4.58 -1.99
CA VAL A 17 -3.88 -4.81 -2.78
C VAL A 17 -2.66 -4.79 -1.87
N GLY A 18 -1.63 -5.55 -2.23
CA GLY A 18 -0.35 -5.59 -1.53
C GLY A 18 0.78 -5.81 -2.53
N VAL A 19 1.98 -5.32 -2.20
CA VAL A 19 3.19 -5.47 -3.01
C VAL A 19 4.35 -5.85 -2.12
N VAL A 20 5.34 -6.53 -2.69
CA VAL A 20 6.63 -6.80 -2.06
C VAL A 20 7.68 -6.01 -2.82
N LEU A 21 8.40 -5.13 -2.11
CA LEU A 21 9.53 -4.39 -2.63
C LEU A 21 10.82 -5.00 -2.10
N ILE A 22 11.74 -5.37 -2.99
CA ILE A 22 13.06 -5.90 -2.64
C ILE A 22 14.06 -4.77 -2.82
N LEU A 23 14.74 -4.41 -1.74
CA LEU A 23 15.75 -3.35 -1.71
C LEU A 23 17.15 -3.96 -1.55
N PRO A 24 18.22 -3.30 -2.07
CA PRO A 24 19.59 -3.62 -1.69
C PRO A 24 19.80 -3.48 -0.17
N GLU A 25 20.82 -4.14 0.38
CA GLU A 25 21.08 -4.17 1.83
C GLU A 25 21.29 -2.78 2.45
N GLU A 26 21.78 -1.81 1.67
CA GLU A 26 22.03 -0.44 2.12
C GLU A 26 20.81 0.49 2.04
N PHE A 27 19.66 -0.02 1.59
CA PHE A 27 18.45 0.78 1.38
C PHE A 27 17.37 0.41 2.37
N GLU A 28 16.86 1.42 3.07
CA GLU A 28 15.72 1.30 3.97
C GLU A 28 14.64 2.33 3.60
N LEU A 29 13.42 2.08 4.08
CA LEU A 29 12.35 3.07 3.93
C LEU A 29 12.65 4.30 4.79
N THR A 30 12.47 5.47 4.19
CA THR A 30 12.69 6.74 4.88
C THR A 30 11.78 6.86 6.11
N PRO A 31 12.32 7.22 7.30
CA PRO A 31 11.52 7.49 8.48
C PRO A 31 10.48 8.58 8.21
N LEU A 32 9.28 8.42 8.77
CA LEU A 32 8.14 9.29 8.46
C LEU A 32 8.45 10.78 8.68
N ASP A 33 9.21 11.11 9.71
CA ASP A 33 9.56 12.50 10.07
C ASP A 33 10.54 13.17 9.10
N GLN A 34 11.23 12.40 8.26
CA GLN A 34 12.19 12.90 7.27
C GLN A 34 11.56 13.07 5.87
N ILE A 35 10.34 12.58 5.66
CA ILE A 35 9.62 12.73 4.40
C ILE A 35 9.03 14.15 4.32
N SER A 36 9.42 14.91 3.29
CA SER A 36 8.85 16.23 2.99
C SER A 36 7.31 16.19 2.95
N PRO A 37 6.62 17.23 3.45
CA PRO A 37 5.15 17.29 3.43
C PRO A 37 4.56 17.25 2.01
N GLU A 38 5.31 17.67 0.99
CA GLU A 38 4.90 17.52 -0.41
C GLU A 38 4.86 16.05 -0.83
N MET A 39 5.89 15.27 -0.45
CA MET A 39 5.97 13.85 -0.82
C MET A 39 4.94 12.99 -0.08
N LYS A 40 4.57 13.33 1.17
CA LYS A 40 3.56 12.59 1.95
C LYS A 40 2.13 12.69 1.38
N LYS A 41 1.83 13.78 0.67
CA LYS A 41 0.48 14.06 0.14
C LYS A 41 0.25 13.47 -1.25
N ARG A 42 1.32 13.00 -1.91
CA ARG A 42 1.26 12.44 -3.26
C ARG A 42 0.81 10.99 -3.27
#